data_AF-A0A923HQM8-F1
#
_entry.id   AF-A0A923HQM8-F1
#
_cell.length_a   1.000
_cell.length_b   1.000
_cell.length_c   1.000
_cell.angle_alpha   90.00
_cell.angle_beta   90.00
_cell.angle_gamma   90.00
#
_symmetry.space_group_name_H-M   'P 1'
#
loop_
_entity.id
_entity.type
_entity.pdbx_description
1 polymer ?
#
loop_
_entity_poly.entity_id
_entity_poly.type
_entity_poly.pdbx_seq_one_letter_code
_entity_poly.pdbx_strand_id
1 'polypeptide(L)'
;MKKLLGFISLLSFLVCLPVVAEESQVQTIQKLNQFIDEWHDDAAHSRMAYFDKIAKDGVYIGTDKTERWTREDFKVWAKPAFARPSAWAFKVLDRHVAMTIDQSVIWFDEQLQTQMGICQASGVVRNTSEGFQIEHYQLSLTVPNDLIDYLSEGVKKNEQKQKNSP
;
A
#
# COMPACT_ATOMS: atom_id res chain seq x y z
N MET A 1 -29.11 2.23 -77.19
CA MET A 1 -27.88 2.70 -76.51
C MET A 1 -28.29 3.41 -75.21
N LYS A 2 -28.33 2.71 -74.08
CA LYS A 2 -28.58 3.31 -72.76
C LYS A 2 -27.30 3.17 -71.95
N LYS A 3 -26.67 4.29 -71.60
CA LYS A 3 -25.44 4.34 -70.78
C LYS A 3 -25.82 4.06 -69.33
N LEU A 4 -25.28 2.99 -68.76
CA LEU A 4 -25.41 2.65 -67.35
C LEU A 4 -24.25 3.33 -66.59
N LEU A 5 -24.55 4.41 -65.88
CA LEU A 5 -23.61 5.09 -64.98
C LEU A 5 -23.74 4.43 -63.60
N GLY A 6 -22.83 3.53 -63.26
CA GLY A 6 -22.77 2.89 -61.94
C GLY A 6 -22.13 3.83 -60.93
N PHE A 7 -22.92 4.29 -59.97
CA PHE A 7 -22.49 5.05 -58.79
C PHE A 7 -21.56 4.17 -57.92
N ILE A 8 -20.30 4.57 -57.77
CA ILE A 8 -19.40 4.02 -56.75
C ILE A 8 -19.82 4.65 -55.42
N SER A 9 -20.61 3.91 -54.63
CA SER A 9 -20.89 4.27 -53.25
C SER A 9 -19.65 3.98 -52.41
N LEU A 10 -18.90 5.04 -52.09
CA LEU A 10 -17.78 4.99 -51.15
C LEU A 10 -18.36 4.82 -49.74
N LEU A 11 -18.50 3.57 -49.29
CA LEU A 11 -18.94 3.22 -47.95
C LEU A 11 -17.83 3.61 -46.96
N SER A 12 -17.91 4.83 -46.43
CA SER A 12 -17.07 5.29 -45.32
C SER A 12 -17.44 4.49 -44.07
N PHE A 13 -16.73 3.39 -43.83
CA PHE A 13 -16.74 2.68 -42.55
C PHE A 13 -16.15 3.63 -41.50
N LEU A 14 -17.02 4.33 -40.77
CA LEU A 14 -16.63 5.07 -39.58
C LEU A 14 -16.27 4.03 -38.52
N VAL A 15 -15.00 3.62 -38.49
CA VAL A 15 -14.46 2.73 -37.46
C VAL A 15 -14.50 3.51 -36.14
N CYS A 16 -15.55 3.28 -35.36
CA CYS A 16 -15.66 3.76 -33.99
C CYS A 16 -14.67 2.94 -33.15
N LEU A 17 -13.42 3.39 -33.07
CA LEU A 17 -12.47 2.84 -32.12
C LEU A 17 -12.99 3.16 -30.71
N PRO A 18 -13.10 2.18 -29.80
CA PRO A 18 -13.44 2.47 -28.42
C PRO A 18 -12.34 3.36 -27.83
N VAL A 19 -12.70 4.58 -27.44
CA VAL A 19 -11.86 5.40 -26.59
C VAL A 19 -11.73 4.65 -25.27
N VAL A 20 -10.53 4.17 -24.98
CA VAL A 20 -10.18 3.71 -23.63
C VAL A 20 -10.18 4.96 -22.76
N ALA A 21 -11.17 5.08 -21.87
CA ALA A 21 -11.20 6.17 -20.91
C ALA A 21 -10.04 5.97 -19.93
N GLU A 22 -9.07 6.89 -19.94
CA GLU A 22 -8.00 6.93 -18.96
C GLU A 22 -8.59 7.31 -17.60
N GLU A 23 -8.30 6.52 -16.57
CA GLU A 23 -8.76 6.82 -15.21
C GLU A 23 -8.10 8.11 -14.72
N SER A 24 -8.89 9.04 -14.17
CA SER A 24 -8.33 10.27 -13.63
C SER A 24 -7.58 9.99 -12.32
N GLN A 25 -6.54 10.77 -12.03
CA GLN A 25 -5.81 10.64 -10.75
C GLN A 25 -6.72 10.77 -9.53
N VAL A 26 -7.76 11.60 -9.60
CA VAL A 26 -8.74 11.74 -8.50
C VAL A 26 -9.47 10.43 -8.21
N GLN A 27 -9.89 9.71 -9.26
CA GLN A 27 -10.54 8.40 -9.12
C GLN A 27 -9.56 7.35 -8.60
N THR A 28 -8.33 7.34 -9.12
CA THR A 28 -7.27 6.45 -8.64
C THR A 28 -6.97 6.66 -7.16
N ILE A 29 -6.88 7.91 -6.69
CA ILE A 29 -6.69 8.24 -5.27
C ILE A 29 -7.86 7.73 -4.42
N GLN A 30 -9.10 7.88 -4.88
CA GLN A 30 -10.28 7.39 -4.15
C GLN A 30 -10.25 5.86 -4.00
N LYS A 31 -9.94 5.13 -5.08
CA LYS A 31 -9.82 3.68 -5.02
C LYS A 31 -8.64 3.22 -4.16
N LEU A 32 -7.51 3.91 -4.23
CA LEU A 32 -6.35 3.63 -3.38
C LEU A 32 -6.72 3.80 -1.90
N ASN A 33 -7.38 4.90 -1.54
CA ASN A 33 -7.80 5.15 -0.17
C ASN A 33 -8.69 4.01 0.35
N GLN A 34 -9.69 3.61 -0.43
CA GLN A 34 -10.53 2.47 -0.08
C GLN A 34 -9.71 1.19 0.08
N PHE A 35 -8.78 0.91 -0.84
CA PHE A 35 -7.93 -0.28 -0.78
C PHE A 35 -7.06 -0.33 0.49
N ILE A 36 -6.44 0.79 0.88
CA ILE A 36 -5.62 0.88 2.09
C ILE A 36 -6.50 0.84 3.36
N ASP A 37 -7.68 1.45 3.34
CA ASP A 37 -8.62 1.40 4.47
C ASP A 37 -9.14 -0.03 4.69
N GLU A 38 -9.45 -0.76 3.62
CA GLU A 38 -9.80 -2.18 3.69
C GLU A 38 -8.63 -3.05 4.17
N TRP A 39 -7.40 -2.68 3.83
CA TRP A 39 -6.21 -3.36 4.34
C TRP A 39 -6.05 -3.15 5.86
N HIS A 40 -6.26 -1.93 6.35
CA HIS A 40 -6.29 -1.65 7.79
C HIS A 40 -7.44 -2.38 8.50
N ASP A 41 -8.61 -2.44 7.87
CA ASP A 41 -9.78 -3.15 8.40
C ASP A 41 -9.57 -4.68 8.46
N ASP A 42 -8.89 -5.25 7.46
CA ASP A 42 -8.52 -6.66 7.46
C ASP A 42 -7.67 -7.00 8.68
N ALA A 43 -6.70 -6.17 9.02
CA ALA A 43 -5.88 -6.39 10.20
C ALA A 43 -6.64 -6.21 11.51
N ALA A 44 -7.52 -5.21 11.58
CA ALA A 44 -8.34 -4.93 12.75
C ALA A 44 -9.27 -6.12 13.09
N HIS A 45 -9.63 -6.91 12.09
CA HIS A 45 -10.51 -8.08 12.20
C HIS A 45 -9.80 -9.42 11.91
N SER A 46 -8.47 -9.43 11.89
CA SER A 46 -7.64 -10.63 11.66
C SER A 46 -8.02 -11.42 10.39
N ARG A 47 -8.41 -10.74 9.32
CA ARG A 47 -8.76 -11.36 8.03
C ARG A 47 -7.51 -11.66 7.22
N MET A 48 -7.37 -12.89 6.75
CA MET A 48 -6.19 -13.33 5.98
C MET A 48 -5.99 -12.57 4.66
N ALA A 49 -7.07 -11.98 4.12
CA ALA A 49 -7.03 -11.09 2.95
C ALA A 49 -6.05 -9.92 3.11
N TYR A 50 -5.71 -9.56 4.36
CA TYR A 50 -4.64 -8.62 4.68
C TYR A 50 -3.33 -8.92 3.95
N PHE A 51 -2.93 -10.19 3.91
CA PHE A 51 -1.69 -10.58 3.25
C PHE A 51 -1.85 -10.64 1.73
N ASP A 52 -3.05 -10.93 1.23
CA ASP A 52 -3.29 -11.03 -0.22
C ASP A 52 -3.21 -9.66 -0.93
N LYS A 53 -3.40 -8.56 -0.18
CA LYS A 53 -3.18 -7.18 -0.64
C LYS A 53 -1.69 -6.81 -0.78
N ILE A 54 -0.78 -7.60 -0.20
CA ILE A 54 0.67 -7.43 -0.35
C ILE A 54 1.12 -8.21 -1.58
N ALA A 55 1.94 -7.59 -2.43
CA ALA A 55 2.55 -8.22 -3.58
C ALA A 55 3.31 -9.49 -3.17
N LYS A 56 3.39 -10.48 -4.07
CA LYS A 56 4.07 -11.76 -3.77
C LYS A 56 5.54 -11.57 -3.38
N ASP A 57 6.19 -10.60 -4.01
CA ASP A 57 7.55 -10.13 -3.76
C ASP A 57 7.59 -8.90 -2.83
N GLY A 58 6.47 -8.54 -2.22
CA GLY A 58 6.34 -7.36 -1.38
C GLY A 58 7.09 -7.48 -0.05
N VAL A 59 7.47 -6.31 0.48
CA VAL A 59 8.24 -6.17 1.72
C VAL A 59 7.43 -5.41 2.76
N TYR A 60 7.42 -5.93 3.98
CA TYR A 60 6.91 -5.25 5.17
C TYR A 60 8.06 -4.95 6.14
N ILE A 61 8.20 -3.69 6.53
CA ILE A 61 9.16 -3.23 7.53
C ILE A 61 8.39 -2.79 8.77
N GLY A 62 8.67 -3.47 9.88
CA GLY A 62 8.08 -3.16 11.18
C GLY A 62 8.83 -2.05 11.91
N THR A 63 8.49 -1.88 13.19
CA THR A 63 9.04 -0.83 14.05
C THR A 63 10.37 -1.20 14.69
N ASP A 64 10.65 -2.49 14.87
CA ASP A 64 11.95 -2.95 15.38
C ASP A 64 12.98 -3.10 14.25
N LYS A 65 14.25 -2.83 14.55
CA LYS A 65 15.35 -2.81 13.56
C LYS A 65 15.57 -4.13 12.82
N THR A 66 15.08 -5.25 13.38
CA THR A 66 15.19 -6.59 12.78
C THR A 66 13.97 -6.95 11.93
N GLU A 67 12.93 -6.11 11.95
CA GLU A 67 11.65 -6.36 11.29
C GLU A 67 11.71 -5.92 9.83
N ARG A 68 12.21 -6.82 8.98
CA ARG A 68 12.10 -6.71 7.52
C ARG A 68 11.75 -8.06 6.95
N TRP A 69 10.53 -8.20 6.46
CA TRP A 69 10.00 -9.47 6.01
C TRP A 69 9.56 -9.41 4.55
N THR A 70 9.72 -10.53 3.85
CA THR A 70 8.89 -10.80 2.67
C THR A 70 7.45 -11.04 3.13
N ARG A 71 6.48 -10.93 2.21
CA ARG A 71 5.08 -11.23 2.52
C ARG A 71 4.88 -12.57 3.24
N GLU A 72 5.52 -13.64 2.76
CA GLU A 72 5.33 -14.98 3.32
C GLU A 72 5.96 -15.12 4.71
N ASP A 73 7.16 -14.54 4.90
CA ASP A 73 7.81 -14.50 6.23
C ASP A 73 6.96 -13.70 7.22
N PHE A 74 6.40 -12.57 6.78
CA PHE A 74 5.54 -11.73 7.60
C PHE A 74 4.26 -12.48 7.99
N LYS A 75 3.65 -13.18 7.04
CA LYS A 75 2.46 -14.01 7.29
C LYS A 75 2.74 -15.09 8.32
N VAL A 76 3.91 -15.73 8.28
CA VAL A 76 4.32 -16.73 9.29
C VAL A 76 4.52 -16.07 10.66
N TRP A 77 5.26 -14.97 10.72
CA TRP A 77 5.54 -14.24 11.96
C TRP A 77 4.25 -13.69 12.61
N ALA A 78 3.29 -13.25 11.81
CA ALA A 78 2.04 -12.64 12.26
C ALA A 78 0.96 -13.66 12.68
N LYS A 79 1.16 -14.97 12.46
CA LYS A 79 0.21 -16.03 12.87
C LYS A 79 -0.34 -15.87 14.29
N PRO A 80 0.49 -15.71 15.35
CA PRO A 80 -0.02 -15.53 16.71
C PRO A 80 -0.86 -14.25 16.86
N ALA A 81 -0.53 -13.18 16.15
CA ALA A 81 -1.30 -11.94 16.20
C ALA A 81 -2.69 -12.11 15.58
N PHE A 82 -2.76 -12.76 14.40
CA PHE A 82 -4.01 -13.02 13.66
C PHE A 82 -4.84 -14.19 14.22
N ALA A 83 -4.34 -14.93 15.20
CA ALA A 83 -5.14 -15.92 15.95
C ALA A 83 -6.10 -15.25 16.96
N ARG A 84 -5.94 -13.95 17.23
CA ARG A 84 -6.81 -13.15 18.09
C ARG A 84 -7.92 -12.50 17.26
N PRO A 85 -9.02 -12.02 17.86
CA PRO A 85 -10.08 -11.30 17.14
C PRO A 85 -9.61 -10.03 16.42
N SER A 86 -8.50 -9.44 16.88
CA SER A 86 -7.86 -8.28 16.27
C SER A 86 -6.34 -8.43 16.34
N ALA A 87 -5.65 -8.25 15.21
CA ALA A 87 -4.19 -8.28 15.16
C ALA A 87 -3.61 -6.93 15.59
N TRP A 88 -4.01 -5.87 14.89
CA TRP A 88 -3.67 -4.48 15.19
C TRP A 88 -4.76 -3.56 14.61
N ALA A 89 -4.98 -2.43 15.26
CA ALA A 89 -5.96 -1.44 14.83
C ALA A 89 -5.25 -0.16 14.39
N PHE A 90 -5.47 0.21 13.13
CA PHE A 90 -4.94 1.42 12.53
C PHE A 90 -6.09 2.36 12.20
N LYS A 91 -6.11 3.53 12.85
CA LYS A 91 -7.03 4.61 12.50
C LYS A 91 -6.25 5.71 11.79
N VAL A 92 -6.60 5.97 10.55
CA VAL A 92 -5.98 7.02 9.73
C VAL A 92 -6.32 8.38 10.32
N LEU A 93 -5.29 9.18 10.58
CA LEU A 93 -5.42 10.59 10.97
C LEU A 93 -5.22 11.50 9.76
N ASP A 94 -4.23 11.16 8.93
CA ASP A 94 -3.89 11.88 7.71
C ASP A 94 -3.26 10.92 6.70
N ARG A 95 -3.47 11.17 5.40
CA ARG A 95 -2.88 10.40 4.32
C ARG A 95 -2.61 11.28 3.10
N HIS A 96 -1.36 11.29 2.66
CA HIS A 96 -0.95 11.90 1.40
C HIS A 96 -0.69 10.83 0.35
N VAL A 97 -1.02 11.14 -0.91
CA VAL A 97 -0.87 10.23 -2.04
C VAL A 97 -0.21 10.97 -3.20
N ALA A 98 0.79 10.34 -3.79
CA ALA A 98 1.40 10.76 -5.04
C ALA A 98 1.64 9.54 -5.94
N MET A 99 1.81 9.79 -7.23
CA MET A 99 1.90 8.72 -8.24
C MET A 99 2.67 9.17 -9.47
N THR A 100 3.09 8.20 -10.27
CA THR A 100 3.62 8.45 -11.61
C THR A 100 2.55 9.02 -12.55
N ILE A 101 2.97 9.67 -13.64
CA ILE A 101 2.04 10.27 -14.63
C ILE A 101 1.10 9.20 -15.22
N ASP A 102 1.64 8.01 -15.49
CA ASP A 102 0.91 6.85 -15.99
C ASP A 102 0.16 6.07 -14.89
N GLN A 103 0.25 6.53 -13.64
CA GLN A 103 -0.44 5.98 -12.47
C GLN A 103 -0.12 4.51 -12.17
N SER A 104 0.97 3.98 -12.73
CA SER A 104 1.39 2.58 -12.56
C SER A 104 2.05 2.32 -11.19
N VAL A 105 2.67 3.34 -10.61
CA VAL A 105 3.26 3.31 -9.27
C VAL A 105 2.70 4.46 -8.44
N ILE A 106 2.22 4.12 -7.25
CA ILE A 106 1.61 5.04 -6.31
C ILE A 106 2.38 4.93 -5.00
N TRP A 107 2.71 6.05 -4.36
CA TRP A 107 3.26 6.06 -3.01
C TRP A 107 2.42 6.94 -2.10
N PHE A 108 2.35 6.53 -0.85
CA PHE A 108 1.59 7.24 0.16
C PHE A 108 2.39 7.31 1.46
N ASP A 109 2.09 8.32 2.26
CA ASP A 109 2.44 8.40 3.66
C ASP A 109 1.18 8.65 4.48
N GLU A 110 1.11 8.05 5.66
CA GLU A 110 -0.03 8.21 6.55
C GLU A 110 0.42 8.34 8.00
N GLN A 111 -0.31 9.17 8.73
CA GLN A 111 -0.23 9.21 10.19
C GLN A 111 -1.36 8.36 10.76
N LEU A 112 -1.00 7.42 11.62
CA LEU A 112 -1.92 6.42 12.17
C LEU A 112 -2.00 6.55 13.68
N GLN A 113 -3.21 6.57 14.22
CA GLN A 113 -3.44 6.26 15.63
C GLN A 113 -3.46 4.74 15.81
N THR A 114 -2.59 4.24 16.70
CA THR A 114 -2.38 2.80 16.93
C THR A 114 -2.37 2.47 18.43
N GLN A 115 -2.31 1.19 18.79
CA GLN A 115 -2.08 0.75 20.18
C GLN A 115 -0.72 1.21 20.77
N MET A 116 0.26 1.57 19.94
CA MET A 116 1.58 2.02 20.37
C MET A 116 1.67 3.56 20.49
N GLY A 117 0.58 4.27 20.22
CA GLY A 117 0.57 5.72 20.02
C GLY A 117 0.51 6.08 18.53
N ILE A 118 0.93 7.29 18.20
CA ILE A 118 0.98 7.75 16.81
C ILE A 118 2.13 7.07 16.09
N CYS A 119 1.83 6.50 14.92
CA CYS A 119 2.83 5.97 14.00
C CYS A 119 2.80 6.76 12.69
N GLN A 120 3.95 6.81 12.02
CA GLN A 120 4.07 7.21 10.63
C GLN A 120 4.24 5.94 9.81
N ALA A 121 3.47 5.81 8.75
CA ALA A 121 3.69 4.77 7.77
C ALA A 121 3.92 5.36 6.37
N SER A 122 4.62 4.60 5.55
CA SER A 122 4.78 4.90 4.13
C SER A 122 4.69 3.63 3.32
N GLY A 123 4.03 3.69 2.17
CA GLY A 123 3.84 2.55 1.30
C GLY A 123 4.03 2.87 -0.18
N VAL A 124 4.38 1.84 -0.94
CA VAL A 124 4.43 1.84 -2.41
C VAL A 124 3.47 0.78 -2.91
N VAL A 125 2.64 1.15 -3.88
CA VAL A 125 1.59 0.33 -4.46
C VAL A 125 1.79 0.28 -5.97
N ARG A 126 1.76 -0.94 -6.52
CA ARG A 126 1.67 -1.17 -7.95
C ARG A 126 0.21 -1.17 -8.35
N ASN A 127 -0.13 -0.38 -9.37
CA ASN A 127 -1.45 -0.38 -10.00
C ASN A 127 -1.41 -1.26 -11.25
N THR A 128 -2.08 -2.40 -11.19
CA THR A 128 -2.09 -3.39 -12.28
C THR A 128 -3.50 -3.53 -12.86
N SER A 129 -3.62 -4.20 -14.00
CA SER A 129 -4.92 -4.59 -14.54
C SER A 129 -5.73 -5.51 -13.62
N GLU A 130 -5.07 -6.21 -12.69
CA GLU A 130 -5.70 -7.09 -11.70
C GLU A 130 -6.06 -6.36 -10.39
N GLY A 131 -5.67 -5.08 -10.25
CA GLY A 131 -5.88 -4.26 -9.07
C GLY A 131 -4.59 -3.81 -8.41
N PHE A 132 -4.73 -3.22 -7.22
CA PHE A 132 -3.62 -2.72 -6.42
C PHE A 132 -2.89 -3.81 -5.65
N GLN A 133 -1.57 -3.67 -5.54
CA GLN A 133 -0.71 -4.53 -4.72
C GLN A 133 0.30 -3.69 -3.96
N ILE A 134 0.40 -3.89 -2.64
CA ILE A 134 1.41 -3.22 -1.81
C ILE A 134 2.76 -3.89 -2.05
N GLU A 135 3.71 -3.17 -2.64
CA GLU A 135 5.06 -3.66 -2.91
C GLU A 135 6.00 -3.43 -1.73
N HIS A 136 5.79 -2.32 -1.02
CA HIS A 136 6.60 -1.93 0.10
C HIS A 136 5.73 -1.22 1.12
N TYR A 137 5.91 -1.56 2.40
CA TYR A 137 5.31 -0.82 3.50
C TYR A 137 6.28 -0.73 4.66
N GLN A 138 6.36 0.44 5.28
CA GLN A 138 7.15 0.66 6.49
C GLN A 138 6.27 1.35 7.54
N LEU A 139 6.32 0.85 8.76
CA LEU A 139 5.68 1.45 9.93
C LEU A 139 6.74 1.90 10.94
N SER A 140 6.60 3.11 11.47
CA SER A 140 7.53 3.66 12.46
C SER A 140 6.77 4.39 13.56
N LEU A 141 7.23 4.24 14.81
CA LEU A 141 6.74 5.07 15.91
C LEU A 141 7.16 6.52 15.67
N THR A 142 6.21 7.46 15.78
CA THR A 142 6.59 8.87 15.75
C THR A 142 7.22 9.25 17.08
N VAL A 143 8.42 9.81 17.03
CA VAL A 143 9.13 10.27 18.22
C VAL A 143 9.08 11.80 18.25
N PRO A 144 8.43 12.40 19.26
CA PRO A 144 8.55 13.82 19.54
C PRO A 144 10.02 14.23 19.70
N ASN A 145 10.41 15.35 19.08
CA ASN A 145 11.82 15.78 19.03
C ASN A 145 12.41 16.02 20.44
N ASP A 146 11.59 16.42 21.41
CA ASP A 146 11.96 16.60 22.82
C ASP A 146 12.29 15.28 23.54
N LEU A 147 11.92 14.12 22.97
CA LEU A 147 12.22 12.80 23.52
C LEU A 147 13.42 12.11 22.87
N ILE A 148 14.05 12.71 21.85
CA ILE A 148 15.10 12.06 21.05
C ILE A 148 16.32 11.67 21.90
N ASP A 149 16.78 12.55 22.78
CA ASP A 149 17.96 12.27 23.61
C ASP A 149 17.70 11.08 24.54
N TYR A 150 16.58 11.11 25.26
CA TYR A 150 16.14 10.04 26.16
C TYR A 150 16.04 8.69 25.42
N LEU A 151 15.40 8.66 24.26
CA LEU A 151 15.23 7.44 23.48
C LEU A 151 16.55 6.94 22.90
N SER A 152 17.40 7.84 22.37
CA SER A 152 18.68 7.46 21.80
C SER A 152 19.62 6.83 22.84
N GLU A 153 19.60 7.31 24.09
CA GLU A 153 20.32 6.69 25.19
C GLU A 153 19.78 5.31 25.54
N GLY A 154 18.45 5.17 25.58
CA GLY A 154 17.77 3.89 25.83
C GLY A 154 18.16 2.83 24.79
N VAL A 155 18.14 3.22 23.50
CA VAL A 155 18.55 2.36 22.39
C VAL A 155 20.02 1.92 22.55
N LYS A 156 20.95 2.86 22.77
CA LYS A 156 22.38 2.54 22.97
C LYS A 156 22.60 1.54 24.11
N LYS A 157 21.92 1.72 25.24
CA LYS A 157 22.01 0.82 26.40
C LYS A 157 21.47 -0.58 26.06
N ASN A 158 20.36 -0.66 25.33
CA ASN A 158 19.79 -1.94 24.90
C ASN A 158 20.75 -2.69 23.97
N GLU A 159 21.33 -2.01 22.99
CA GLU A 159 22.26 -2.62 22.04
C GLU A 159 23.55 -3.12 22.70
N GLN A 160 24.08 -2.38 23.69
CA GLN A 160 25.24 -2.84 24.47
C GLN A 160 24.92 -4.09 25.27
N LYS A 161 23.73 -4.17 25.89
CA LYS A 161 23.30 -5.38 26.60
C LYS A 161 23.22 -6.58 25.67
N GLN A 162 22.67 -6.42 24.47
CA GLN A 162 22.59 -7.49 23.47
C GLN A 162 23.98 -7.99 23.03
N LYS A 163 24.95 -7.09 22.86
CA LYS A 163 26.34 -7.47 22.51
C LYS A 163 27.07 -8.24 23.62
N ASN A 164 26.65 -8.04 24.87
CA ASN A 164 27.30 -8.61 26.05
C ASN A 164 26.55 -9.84 26.60
N SER A 165 25.46 -10.26 25.97
CA SER A 165 24.78 -11.52 26.29
C SER A 165 25.59 -12.70 25.72
N PRO A 166 25.84 -13.76 26.51
CA PRO A 166 26.63 -14.92 26.10
C PRO A 166 25.96 -15.75 24.99
#